data_AF-A0AA39N342-F1
#
_entry.id   AF-A0AA39N342-F1
#
_cell.length_a   1.000
_cell.length_b   1.000
_cell.length_c   1.000
_cell.angle_alpha   90.00
_cell.angle_beta   90.00
_cell.angle_gamma   90.00
#
_symmetry.space_group_name_H-M   'P 1'
#
loop_
_entity.id
_entity.type
_entity.pdbx_description
1 polymer ?
#
loop_
_entity_poly.entity_id
_entity_poly.type
_entity_poly.pdbx_seq_one_letter_code
_entity_poly.pdbx_strand_id
1 'polypeptide(L)'
;YEVPLDRDVRDVVVTRLFMSKVYGGSPQETFPRVAQNFLRVHHMDDFMYLNLDMNPHAPQVPGAPGLFFDADESIDQFSKIRRVFSRIGSSQWEYMGQYEIKPVASLTMEEWNEQRSTVRLVWASKLSTTGWGVPCRGVMHLYEQLGRKPTKREVKEALQSGNQFKNVSREQIAEGFLKGWVTMAVWTMKCVGYDVDFQRELVTEYVNWTPPDEPKRLATPQRGRKRKREEHRALDEDDLIYHPRGTKTRPI
;
A
#
# COMPACT_ATOMS: atom_id res chain seq x y z
N TYR A 1 16.63 -8.10 -10.67
CA TYR A 1 16.64 -9.56 -10.77
C TYR A 1 16.17 -9.92 -12.16
N GLU A 2 16.86 -10.82 -12.86
CA GLU A 2 16.44 -11.24 -14.19
C GLU A 2 15.25 -12.20 -14.09
N VAL A 3 14.18 -11.93 -14.86
CA VAL A 3 12.96 -12.76 -14.84
C VAL A 3 12.94 -13.59 -16.12
N PRO A 4 13.14 -14.92 -16.04
CA PRO A 4 13.28 -15.80 -17.21
C PRO A 4 11.91 -16.23 -17.75
N LEU A 5 11.08 -15.25 -18.11
CA LEU A 5 9.76 -15.45 -18.71
C LEU A 5 9.55 -14.50 -19.87
N ASP A 6 8.86 -14.99 -20.90
CA ASP A 6 8.36 -14.16 -21.99
C ASP A 6 7.34 -13.15 -21.47
N ARG A 7 7.24 -12.00 -22.14
CA ARG A 7 6.42 -10.87 -21.68
C ARG A 7 4.93 -11.21 -21.55
N ASP A 8 4.42 -12.05 -22.43
CA ASP A 8 3.03 -12.49 -22.45
C ASP A 8 2.63 -13.31 -21.23
N VAL A 9 3.59 -14.00 -20.59
CA VAL A 9 3.38 -14.70 -19.32
C VAL A 9 3.75 -13.80 -18.14
N ARG A 10 4.85 -13.05 -18.26
CA ARG A 10 5.42 -12.24 -17.17
C ARG A 10 4.54 -11.05 -16.79
N ASP A 11 4.03 -10.33 -17.79
CA ASP A 11 3.37 -9.03 -17.60
C ASP A 11 1.84 -9.18 -17.43
N VAL A 12 1.36 -10.38 -17.09
CA VAL A 12 -0.07 -10.63 -16.84
C VAL A 12 -0.50 -9.95 -15.53
N VAL A 13 -1.58 -9.18 -15.64
CA VAL A 13 -2.25 -8.53 -14.52
C VAL A 13 -3.48 -9.31 -14.08
N VAL A 14 -3.67 -9.39 -12.76
CA VAL A 14 -4.84 -10.02 -12.13
C VAL A 14 -5.58 -9.03 -11.24
N THR A 15 -6.75 -9.42 -10.72
CA THR A 15 -7.49 -8.60 -9.75
C THR A 15 -7.22 -9.02 -8.29
N ARG A 16 -7.34 -8.09 -7.33
CA ARG A 16 -7.30 -8.44 -5.89
C ARG A 16 -8.44 -9.37 -5.48
N LEU A 17 -9.58 -9.29 -6.17
CA LEU A 17 -10.71 -10.18 -5.91
C LEU A 17 -10.34 -11.62 -6.26
N PHE A 18 -9.77 -11.84 -7.45
CA PHE A 18 -9.23 -13.15 -7.85
C PHE A 18 -8.23 -13.67 -6.82
N MET A 19 -7.20 -12.87 -6.49
CA MET A 19 -6.19 -13.26 -5.51
C MET A 19 -6.79 -13.66 -4.16
N SER A 20 -7.74 -12.86 -3.65
CA SER A 20 -8.43 -13.14 -2.39
C SER A 20 -9.27 -14.42 -2.43
N LYS A 21 -9.85 -14.76 -3.60
CA LYS A 21 -10.69 -15.95 -3.77
C LYS A 21 -9.91 -17.23 -4.00
N VAL A 22 -8.76 -17.15 -4.68
CA VAL A 22 -7.94 -18.32 -5.05
C VAL A 22 -6.85 -18.58 -4.03
N TYR A 23 -6.16 -17.54 -3.58
CA TYR A 23 -5.02 -17.63 -2.65
C TYR A 23 -5.34 -17.13 -1.24
N GLY A 24 -6.55 -16.62 -1.01
CA GLY A 24 -7.00 -16.16 0.30
C GLY A 24 -6.51 -14.75 0.68
N GLY A 25 -6.83 -14.37 1.92
CA GLY A 25 -6.46 -13.07 2.47
C GLY A 25 -7.40 -11.93 2.10
N SER A 26 -7.29 -10.82 2.83
CA SER A 26 -8.08 -9.61 2.58
C SER A 26 -7.73 -9.00 1.23
N PRO A 27 -8.71 -8.52 0.43
CA PRO A 27 -8.44 -7.82 -0.82
C PRO A 27 -7.92 -6.38 -0.61
N GLN A 28 -7.92 -5.87 0.63
CA GLN A 28 -7.58 -4.47 0.94
C GLN A 28 -6.26 -4.32 1.69
N GLU A 29 -5.81 -5.36 2.41
CA GLU A 29 -4.60 -5.28 3.23
C GLU A 29 -3.33 -5.35 2.38
N THR A 30 -2.29 -4.63 2.81
CA THR A 30 -0.95 -4.72 2.22
C THR A 30 -0.30 -6.06 2.54
N PHE A 31 -0.42 -6.55 3.79
CA PHE A 31 0.07 -7.85 4.24
C PHE A 31 -1.10 -8.72 4.69
N PRO A 32 -1.88 -9.29 3.74
CA PRO A 32 -3.07 -10.01 4.11
C PRO A 32 -2.74 -11.31 4.83
N ARG A 33 -3.47 -11.59 5.92
CA ARG A 33 -3.40 -12.90 6.59
C ARG A 33 -4.18 -13.93 5.78
N VAL A 34 -3.48 -14.95 5.28
CA VAL A 34 -4.09 -16.06 4.56
C VAL A 34 -4.74 -17.04 5.55
N ALA A 35 -5.99 -17.46 5.26
CA ALA A 35 -6.74 -18.35 6.14
C ALA A 35 -6.26 -19.81 6.02
N GLN A 36 -6.42 -20.60 7.09
CA GLN A 36 -5.86 -21.95 7.19
C GLN A 36 -6.32 -22.91 6.09
N ASN A 37 -7.55 -22.74 5.58
CA ASN A 37 -8.06 -23.57 4.49
C ASN A 37 -7.25 -23.37 3.19
N PHE A 38 -6.85 -22.14 2.88
CA PHE A 38 -5.96 -21.83 1.74
C PHE A 38 -4.54 -22.33 1.99
N LEU A 39 -4.01 -22.13 3.20
CA LEU A 39 -2.68 -22.62 3.57
C LEU A 39 -2.53 -24.13 3.50
N ARG A 40 -3.61 -24.90 3.75
CA ARG A 40 -3.60 -26.36 3.58
C ARG A 40 -3.49 -26.81 2.13
N VAL A 41 -3.81 -25.94 1.17
CA VAL A 41 -3.76 -26.26 -0.26
C VAL A 41 -2.41 -25.85 -0.84
N HIS A 42 -2.01 -24.60 -0.64
CA HIS A 42 -0.85 -24.04 -1.34
C HIS A 42 0.29 -23.58 -0.43
N HIS A 43 0.12 -23.59 0.90
CA HIS A 43 1.16 -23.24 1.87
C HIS A 43 1.81 -21.84 1.73
N MET A 44 1.15 -20.89 1.05
CA MET A 44 1.68 -19.52 0.84
C MET A 44 1.03 -18.53 1.81
N ASP A 45 1.82 -17.87 2.63
CA ASP A 45 1.41 -16.84 3.61
C ASP A 45 2.32 -15.59 3.54
N ASP A 46 2.91 -15.35 2.38
CA ASP A 46 3.99 -14.38 2.15
C ASP A 46 3.62 -13.25 1.18
N PHE A 47 2.34 -13.09 0.86
CA PHE A 47 1.88 -12.06 -0.07
C PHE A 47 2.02 -10.63 0.48
N MET A 48 2.39 -9.69 -0.40
CA MET A 48 2.43 -8.26 -0.17
C MET A 48 1.83 -7.51 -1.36
N TYR A 49 0.94 -6.55 -1.10
CA TYR A 49 0.20 -5.81 -2.14
C TYR A 49 0.42 -4.31 -2.00
N LEU A 50 1.12 -3.72 -2.96
CA LEU A 50 1.52 -2.31 -2.96
C LEU A 50 0.66 -1.46 -3.88
N ASN A 51 0.11 -0.37 -3.34
CA ASN A 51 -0.53 0.67 -4.14
C ASN A 51 0.48 1.80 -4.43
N LEU A 52 0.68 2.12 -5.70
CA LEU A 52 1.56 3.19 -6.18
C LEU A 52 1.10 4.60 -5.75
N ASP A 53 -0.18 4.80 -5.43
CA ASP A 53 -0.68 6.06 -4.87
C ASP A 53 -0.09 6.37 -3.48
N MET A 54 0.33 5.33 -2.76
CA MET A 54 0.98 5.43 -1.45
C MET A 54 2.48 5.15 -1.53
N ASN A 55 2.89 4.24 -2.40
CA ASN A 55 4.26 3.78 -2.56
C ASN A 55 4.74 4.09 -3.98
N PRO A 56 5.03 5.36 -4.31
CA PRO A 56 5.34 5.79 -5.68
C PRO A 56 6.62 5.14 -6.23
N HIS A 57 7.47 4.62 -5.35
CA HIS A 57 8.74 3.97 -5.68
C HIS A 57 8.70 2.45 -5.45
N ALA A 58 7.53 1.84 -5.23
CA ALA A 58 7.41 0.39 -5.23
C ALA A 58 7.84 -0.19 -6.59
N PRO A 59 8.20 -1.50 -6.67
CA PRO A 59 8.53 -2.14 -7.93
C PRO A 59 7.41 -1.94 -8.96
N GLN A 60 7.74 -1.35 -10.11
CA GLN A 60 6.83 -1.09 -11.23
C GLN A 60 7.12 -1.99 -12.45
N VAL A 61 8.18 -2.79 -12.36
CA VAL A 61 8.59 -3.76 -13.37
C VAL A 61 9.00 -5.04 -12.63
N PRO A 62 8.60 -6.22 -13.11
CA PRO A 62 9.02 -7.50 -12.54
C PRO A 62 10.54 -7.58 -12.35
N GLY A 63 10.97 -7.94 -11.14
CA GLY A 63 12.38 -8.07 -10.77
C GLY A 63 13.11 -6.77 -10.42
N ALA A 64 12.51 -5.60 -10.62
CA ALA A 64 13.14 -4.31 -10.32
C ALA A 64 13.15 -4.01 -8.80
N PRO A 65 14.16 -3.31 -8.27
CA PRO A 65 14.13 -2.86 -6.89
C PRO A 65 13.04 -1.80 -6.66
N GLY A 66 12.74 -1.52 -5.40
CA GLY A 66 11.81 -0.44 -5.04
C GLY A 66 11.96 0.01 -3.60
N LEU A 67 11.05 0.89 -3.18
CA LEU A 67 10.88 1.34 -1.81
C LEU A 67 9.45 1.06 -1.34
N PHE A 68 9.32 0.76 -0.06
CA PHE A 68 8.05 0.68 0.65
C PHE A 68 7.99 1.76 1.72
N PHE A 69 6.86 2.45 1.83
CA PHE A 69 6.61 3.50 2.81
C PHE A 69 5.61 3.01 3.86
N ASP A 70 5.86 3.37 5.12
CA ASP A 70 4.95 3.13 6.24
C ASP A 70 5.05 4.28 7.24
N ALA A 71 3.96 4.55 7.94
CA ALA A 71 3.92 5.55 9.00
C ALA A 71 4.29 4.97 10.38
N ASP A 72 4.51 3.66 10.48
CA ASP A 72 4.96 2.98 11.69
C ASP A 72 6.39 2.44 11.54
N GLU A 73 7.30 2.88 12.41
CA GLU A 73 8.70 2.40 12.43
C GLU A 73 8.82 0.94 12.92
N SER A 74 7.79 0.36 13.52
CA SER A 74 7.83 -0.94 14.20
C SER A 74 7.25 -2.07 13.37
N ILE A 75 8.09 -2.69 12.52
CA ILE A 75 7.67 -3.90 11.82
C ILE A 75 8.77 -4.97 11.89
N ASP A 76 8.69 -5.79 12.94
CA ASP A 76 9.46 -7.05 13.11
C ASP A 76 9.17 -8.10 12.01
N GLN A 77 8.19 -7.85 11.13
CA GLN A 77 7.71 -8.81 10.13
C GLN A 77 8.41 -8.75 8.77
N PHE A 78 9.48 -7.95 8.63
CA PHE A 78 10.18 -7.76 7.34
C PHE A 78 11.37 -8.69 7.09
N SER A 79 11.73 -9.55 8.04
CA SER A 79 12.77 -10.56 7.83
C SER A 79 12.37 -11.65 6.83
N LYS A 80 11.08 -11.76 6.51
CA LYS A 80 10.54 -12.77 5.59
C LYS A 80 10.57 -12.26 4.15
N ILE A 81 11.01 -13.11 3.22
CA ILE A 81 10.85 -12.88 1.78
C ILE A 81 9.35 -12.79 1.45
N ARG A 82 8.96 -11.80 0.63
CA ARG A 82 7.56 -11.56 0.27
C ARG A 82 7.31 -11.71 -1.23
N ARG A 83 6.21 -12.36 -1.58
CA ARG A 83 5.63 -12.34 -2.92
C ARG A 83 4.93 -10.99 -3.15
N VAL A 84 5.57 -10.11 -3.89
CA VAL A 84 5.09 -8.72 -4.06
C VAL A 84 4.24 -8.59 -5.31
N PHE A 85 3.08 -7.96 -5.14
CA PHE A 85 2.25 -7.45 -6.22
C PHE A 85 2.18 -5.93 -6.14
N SER A 86 2.28 -5.26 -7.28
CA SER A 86 2.03 -3.82 -7.37
C SER A 86 0.79 -3.54 -8.20
N ARG A 87 0.03 -2.53 -7.79
CA ARG A 87 -1.12 -2.04 -8.54
C ARG A 87 -0.64 -1.12 -9.67
N ILE A 88 -0.54 -1.64 -10.88
CA ILE A 88 -0.09 -0.88 -12.06
C ILE A 88 -1.24 -0.15 -12.77
N GLY A 89 -2.49 -0.46 -12.42
CA GLY A 89 -3.68 0.17 -12.97
C GLY A 89 -4.92 -0.04 -12.10
N SER A 90 -6.07 0.45 -12.54
CA SER A 90 -7.30 0.28 -11.77
C SER A 90 -7.69 -1.21 -11.71
N SER A 91 -7.69 -1.78 -10.50
CA SER A 91 -7.91 -3.22 -10.26
C SER A 91 -6.91 -4.16 -10.96
N GLN A 92 -5.81 -3.65 -11.51
CA GLN A 92 -4.77 -4.42 -12.19
C GLN A 92 -3.55 -4.55 -11.29
N TRP A 93 -3.24 -5.79 -10.93
CA TRP A 93 -2.15 -6.15 -10.02
C TRP A 93 -1.20 -7.11 -10.72
N GLU A 94 0.06 -6.73 -10.77
CA GLU A 94 1.11 -7.50 -11.44
C GLU A 94 2.06 -8.10 -10.40
N TYR A 95 2.46 -9.35 -10.63
CA TYR A 95 3.42 -10.04 -9.78
C TYR A 95 4.85 -9.57 -10.08
N MET A 96 5.47 -8.93 -9.09
CA MET A 96 6.77 -8.28 -9.23
C MET A 96 7.96 -9.19 -8.89
N GLY A 97 7.73 -10.34 -8.23
CA GLY A 97 8.75 -11.27 -7.76
C GLY A 97 8.80 -11.46 -6.24
N GLN A 98 9.89 -12.08 -5.77
CA GLN A 98 10.16 -12.39 -4.37
C GLN A 98 11.13 -11.35 -3.79
N TYR A 99 10.72 -10.64 -2.74
CA TYR A 99 11.48 -9.49 -2.22
C TYR A 99 11.94 -9.68 -0.79
N GLU A 100 13.20 -9.36 -0.57
CA GLU A 100 13.73 -9.03 0.75
C GLU A 100 13.47 -7.55 1.03
N ILE A 101 12.99 -7.24 2.23
CA ILE A 101 12.61 -5.88 2.66
C ILE A 101 13.48 -5.50 3.84
N LYS A 102 14.22 -4.39 3.73
CA LYS A 102 15.16 -3.94 4.77
C LYS A 102 14.89 -2.48 5.16
N PRO A 103 14.79 -2.17 6.46
CA PRO A 103 14.61 -0.79 6.91
C PRO A 103 15.81 0.04 6.50
N VAL A 104 15.55 1.28 6.11
CA VAL A 104 16.56 2.31 5.89
C VAL A 104 16.17 3.57 6.66
N ALA A 105 16.95 4.65 6.51
CA ALA A 105 16.56 5.93 7.08
C ALA A 105 15.16 6.33 6.58
N SER A 106 14.29 6.74 7.51
CA SER A 106 13.02 7.39 7.20
C SER A 106 13.25 8.62 6.33
N LEU A 107 12.23 9.01 5.56
CA LEU A 107 12.31 10.24 4.78
C LEU A 107 12.54 11.43 5.71
N THR A 108 13.47 12.28 5.30
CA THR A 108 13.60 13.63 5.83
C THR A 108 12.35 14.45 5.51
N MET A 109 12.21 15.59 6.19
CA MET A 109 11.11 16.52 5.93
C MET A 109 11.17 17.02 4.48
N GLU A 110 12.37 17.29 3.97
CA GLU A 110 12.64 17.73 2.61
C GLU A 110 12.23 16.66 1.59
N GLU A 111 12.69 15.42 1.75
CA GLU A 111 12.33 14.30 0.85
C GLU A 111 10.83 14.00 0.86
N TRP A 112 10.17 14.13 2.02
CA TRP A 112 8.72 14.02 2.10
C TRP A 112 8.04 15.16 1.33
N ASN A 113 8.52 16.38 1.46
CA ASN A 113 7.96 17.56 0.81
C ASN A 113 8.13 17.53 -0.72
N GLU A 114 9.17 16.85 -1.21
CA GLU A 114 9.39 16.58 -2.64
C GLU A 114 8.42 15.53 -3.21
N GLN A 115 7.73 14.75 -2.37
CA GLN A 115 6.71 13.82 -2.83
C GLN A 115 5.54 14.56 -3.48
N ARG A 116 4.98 13.94 -4.53
CA ARG A 116 3.78 14.44 -5.22
C ARG A 116 2.67 14.72 -4.20
N SER A 117 1.93 15.80 -4.42
CA SER A 117 0.81 16.19 -3.56
C SER A 117 -0.20 15.05 -3.39
N THR A 118 -0.45 14.27 -4.44
CA THR A 118 -1.33 13.09 -4.41
C THR A 118 -0.87 12.07 -3.38
N VAL A 119 0.41 11.70 -3.37
CA VAL A 119 0.98 10.74 -2.41
C VAL A 119 0.79 11.23 -0.97
N ARG A 120 1.15 12.50 -0.72
CA ARG A 120 1.00 13.11 0.61
C ARG A 120 -0.45 13.13 1.09
N LEU A 121 -1.38 13.49 0.20
CA LEU A 121 -2.82 13.57 0.53
C LEU A 121 -3.44 12.19 0.75
N VAL A 122 -3.03 11.16 -0.02
CA VAL A 122 -3.51 9.80 0.16
C VAL A 122 -3.04 9.25 1.51
N TRP A 123 -1.77 9.42 1.87
CA TRP A 123 -1.26 9.03 3.19
C TRP A 123 -2.01 9.71 4.32
N ALA A 124 -2.14 11.04 4.29
CA ALA A 124 -2.87 11.79 5.32
C ALA A 124 -4.36 11.37 5.42
N SER A 125 -5.01 11.06 4.30
CA SER A 125 -6.38 10.56 4.28
C SER A 125 -6.50 9.16 4.88
N LYS A 126 -5.58 8.25 4.53
CA LYS A 126 -5.59 6.88 5.07
C LYS A 126 -5.25 6.87 6.55
N LEU A 127 -4.28 7.65 6.98
CA LEU A 127 -3.88 7.76 8.38
C LEU A 127 -4.96 8.40 9.26
N SER A 128 -5.82 9.27 8.72
CA SER A 128 -6.93 9.84 9.52
C SER A 128 -8.12 8.90 9.68
N THR A 129 -8.30 7.94 8.76
CA THR A 129 -9.54 7.13 8.68
C THR A 129 -9.37 5.67 9.06
N THR A 130 -8.15 5.13 9.04
CA THR A 130 -7.89 3.70 9.26
C THR A 130 -7.47 3.38 10.69
N GLY A 131 -7.61 2.12 11.09
CA GLY A 131 -7.16 1.63 12.41
C GLY A 131 -5.64 1.63 12.57
N TRP A 132 -4.90 1.29 11.51
CA TRP A 132 -3.43 1.33 11.53
C TRP A 132 -2.86 2.76 11.58
N GLY A 133 -3.68 3.78 11.30
CA GLY A 133 -3.30 5.18 11.50
C GLY A 133 -3.40 5.68 12.96
N VAL A 134 -3.90 4.87 13.91
CA VAL A 134 -4.06 5.29 15.32
C VAL A 134 -2.75 5.77 15.95
N PRO A 135 -1.58 5.09 15.78
CA PRO A 135 -0.31 5.56 16.32
C PRO A 135 0.07 6.96 15.84
N CYS A 136 -0.06 7.22 14.54
CA CYS A 136 0.20 8.54 13.95
C CYS A 136 -0.72 9.61 14.56
N ARG A 137 -2.03 9.34 14.67
CA ARG A 137 -2.97 10.27 15.30
C ARG A 137 -2.69 10.51 16.78
N GLY A 138 -2.24 9.48 17.51
CA GLY A 138 -1.80 9.61 18.90
C GLY A 138 -0.60 10.55 19.06
N VAL A 139 0.42 10.41 18.19
CA VAL A 139 1.57 11.32 18.15
C VAL A 139 1.11 12.77 17.89
N MET A 140 0.25 12.97 16.88
CA MET A 140 -0.27 14.29 16.54
C MET A 140 -1.04 14.94 17.69
N HIS A 141 -1.93 14.17 18.34
CA HIS A 141 -2.70 14.65 19.48
C HIS A 141 -1.80 15.09 20.64
N LEU A 142 -0.77 14.29 20.96
CA LEU A 142 0.17 14.63 22.04
C LEU A 142 1.03 15.84 21.69
N TYR A 143 1.44 16.01 20.44
CA TYR A 143 2.15 17.21 19.99
C TYR A 143 1.33 18.47 20.28
N GLU A 144 0.04 18.47 19.93
CA GLU A 144 -0.85 19.60 20.18
C GLU A 144 -1.05 19.87 21.68
N GLN A 145 -1.18 18.82 22.49
CA GLN A 145 -1.37 18.96 23.94
C GLN A 145 -0.11 19.41 24.67
N LEU A 146 1.06 18.91 24.27
CA LEU A 146 2.32 19.14 24.98
C LEU A 146 3.10 20.34 24.46
N GLY A 147 2.82 20.80 23.23
CA GLY A 147 3.60 21.84 22.56
C GLY A 147 5.04 21.43 22.23
N ARG A 148 5.36 20.13 22.29
CA ARG A 148 6.69 19.56 22.03
C ARG A 148 6.58 18.14 21.49
N LYS A 149 7.71 17.58 21.05
CA LYS A 149 7.81 16.16 20.67
C LYS A 149 7.45 15.25 21.85
N PRO A 150 6.46 14.35 21.70
CA PRO A 150 6.17 13.35 22.70
C PRO A 150 7.28 12.29 22.70
N THR A 151 7.55 11.75 23.88
CA THR A 151 8.46 10.61 24.06
C THR A 151 7.76 9.31 23.66
N LYS A 152 8.53 8.25 23.35
CA LYS A 152 7.97 6.92 23.02
C LYS A 152 7.08 6.38 24.15
N ARG A 153 7.40 6.68 25.40
CA ARG A 153 6.61 6.28 26.57
C ARG A 153 5.25 6.99 26.61
N GLU A 154 5.23 8.31 26.42
CA GLU A 154 3.99 9.10 26.37
C GLU A 154 3.05 8.62 25.25
N VAL A 155 3.59 8.33 24.07
CA VAL A 155 2.81 7.76 22.96
C VAL A 155 2.24 6.40 23.34
N LYS A 156 3.06 5.51 23.92
CA LYS A 156 2.61 4.18 24.36
C LYS A 156 1.50 4.25 25.40
N GLU A 157 1.63 5.10 26.42
CA GLU A 157 0.63 5.31 27.46
C GLU A 157 -0.67 5.85 26.87
N ALA A 158 -0.60 6.81 25.94
CA ALA A 158 -1.76 7.35 25.25
C ALA A 158 -2.49 6.28 24.42
N LEU A 159 -1.76 5.41 23.72
CA LEU A 159 -2.33 4.31 22.94
C LEU A 159 -2.98 3.22 23.81
N GLN A 160 -2.45 2.98 25.02
CA GLN A 160 -3.02 2.02 25.97
C GLN A 160 -4.39 2.43 26.51
N SER A 161 -4.75 3.71 26.45
CA SER A 161 -6.09 4.21 26.84
C SER A 161 -7.22 3.68 25.93
N GLY A 162 -6.88 3.10 24.77
CA GLY A 162 -7.86 2.67 23.76
C GLY A 162 -8.43 3.83 22.92
N ASN A 163 -8.02 5.07 23.18
CA ASN A 163 -8.43 6.22 22.39
C ASN A 163 -7.94 6.08 20.93
N GLN A 164 -8.84 6.35 19.99
CA GLN A 164 -8.59 6.23 18.55
C GLN A 164 -8.17 7.57 17.92
N PHE A 165 -8.21 8.67 18.68
CA PHE A 165 -7.83 10.03 18.28
C PHE A 165 -8.53 10.50 17.00
N LYS A 166 -9.82 10.17 16.84
CA LYS A 166 -10.62 10.45 15.63
C LYS A 166 -10.86 11.94 15.37
N ASN A 167 -10.54 12.80 16.33
CA ASN A 167 -10.56 14.25 16.19
C ASN A 167 -9.38 14.80 15.38
N VAL A 168 -8.31 14.02 15.19
CA VAL A 168 -7.17 14.41 14.35
C VAL A 168 -7.56 14.27 12.87
N SER A 169 -7.64 15.40 12.17
CA SER A 169 -8.05 15.48 10.77
C SER A 169 -6.92 15.12 9.79
N ARG A 170 -7.27 14.92 8.52
CA ARG A 170 -6.28 14.72 7.45
C ARG A 170 -5.36 15.94 7.27
N GLU A 171 -5.88 17.15 7.47
CA GLU A 171 -5.13 18.40 7.33
C GLU A 171 -4.09 18.51 8.45
N GLN A 172 -4.48 18.19 9.69
CA GLN A 172 -3.56 18.14 10.82
C GLN A 172 -2.43 17.11 10.58
N ILE A 173 -2.75 15.92 10.07
CA ILE A 173 -1.73 14.92 9.73
C ILE A 173 -0.79 15.43 8.64
N ALA A 174 -1.33 16.00 7.57
CA ALA A 174 -0.52 16.55 6.48
C ALA A 174 0.43 17.63 7.00
N GLU A 175 -0.06 18.56 7.83
CA GLU A 175 0.75 19.58 8.48
C GLU A 175 1.80 18.98 9.42
N GLY A 176 1.46 17.91 10.14
CA GLY A 176 2.38 17.17 11.00
C GLY A 176 3.61 16.64 10.25
N PHE A 177 3.41 16.06 9.07
CA PHE A 177 4.54 15.66 8.22
C PHE A 177 5.34 16.86 7.69
N LEU A 178 4.66 17.95 7.28
CA LEU A 178 5.34 19.17 6.80
C LEU A 178 6.25 19.77 7.87
N LYS A 179 5.88 19.67 9.16
CA LYS A 179 6.64 20.16 10.30
C LYS A 179 7.62 19.14 10.89
N GLY A 180 7.69 17.92 10.34
CA GLY A 180 8.52 16.83 10.86
C GLY A 180 8.09 16.28 12.23
N TRP A 181 6.83 16.46 12.62
CA TRP A 181 6.27 15.90 13.86
C TRP A 181 6.07 14.40 13.76
N VAL A 182 5.69 13.95 12.57
CA VAL A 182 5.64 12.55 12.16
C VAL A 182 6.58 12.35 10.99
N THR A 183 7.18 11.18 10.89
CA THR A 183 8.11 10.82 9.81
C THR A 183 7.55 9.64 9.03
N MET A 184 7.91 9.55 7.76
CA MET A 184 7.54 8.42 6.91
C MET A 184 8.71 7.43 6.92
N ALA A 185 8.51 6.28 7.53
CA ALA A 185 9.51 5.22 7.53
C ALA A 185 9.62 4.61 6.12
N VAL A 186 10.83 4.17 5.79
CA VAL A 186 11.17 3.67 4.46
C VAL A 186 11.90 2.34 4.57
N TRP A 187 11.53 1.43 3.68
CA TRP A 187 12.22 0.16 3.48
C TRP A 187 12.69 0.04 2.05
N THR A 188 13.92 -0.44 1.88
CA THR A 188 14.41 -0.89 0.58
C THR A 188 13.84 -2.25 0.25
N MET A 189 13.49 -2.44 -1.01
CA MET A 189 12.98 -3.68 -1.55
C MET A 189 13.94 -4.20 -2.60
N LYS A 190 14.54 -5.36 -2.34
CA LYS A 190 15.43 -6.04 -3.29
C LYS A 190 14.76 -7.32 -3.77
N CYS A 191 14.55 -7.44 -5.07
CA CYS A 191 14.11 -8.70 -5.65
C CYS A 191 15.25 -9.73 -5.54
N VAL A 192 14.97 -10.84 -4.86
CA VAL A 192 15.91 -11.94 -4.59
C VAL A 192 15.53 -13.24 -5.31
N GLY A 193 14.36 -13.27 -5.95
CA GLY A 193 13.87 -14.43 -6.68
C GLY A 193 12.66 -14.07 -7.53
N TYR A 194 12.32 -14.96 -8.46
CA TYR A 194 11.06 -14.89 -9.18
C TYR A 194 10.51 -16.31 -9.30
N ASP A 195 9.33 -16.52 -8.71
CA ASP A 195 8.64 -17.82 -8.70
C ASP A 195 7.94 -18.04 -10.04
N VAL A 196 8.64 -18.71 -10.97
CA VAL A 196 8.19 -18.92 -12.35
C VAL A 196 6.98 -19.83 -12.41
N ASP A 197 6.97 -20.89 -11.61
CA ASP A 197 5.88 -21.86 -11.57
C ASP A 197 4.61 -21.21 -11.02
N PHE A 198 4.73 -20.44 -9.95
CA PHE A 198 3.63 -19.62 -9.46
C PHE A 198 3.09 -18.67 -10.52
N GLN A 199 3.95 -17.97 -11.29
CA GLN A 199 3.45 -17.06 -12.33
C GLN A 199 2.70 -17.82 -13.43
N ARG A 200 3.19 -18.99 -13.86
CA ARG A 200 2.50 -19.81 -14.87
C ARG A 200 1.16 -20.35 -14.37
N GLU A 201 1.12 -20.78 -13.11
CA GLU A 201 -0.12 -21.19 -12.43
C GLU A 201 -1.10 -20.01 -12.36
N LEU A 202 -0.63 -18.86 -11.88
CA LEU A 202 -1.42 -17.63 -11.74
C LEU A 202 -2.10 -17.26 -13.06
N VAL A 203 -1.35 -17.28 -14.17
CA VAL A 203 -1.87 -17.01 -15.51
C VAL A 203 -2.93 -18.03 -15.91
N THR A 204 -2.65 -19.32 -15.70
CA THR A 204 -3.56 -20.40 -16.05
C THR A 204 -4.87 -20.34 -15.26
N GLU A 205 -4.79 -20.14 -13.95
CA GLU A 205 -5.95 -19.99 -13.06
C GLU A 205 -6.75 -18.74 -13.40
N TYR A 206 -6.10 -17.61 -13.66
CA TYR A 206 -6.79 -16.37 -13.95
C TYR A 206 -7.55 -16.40 -15.28
N VAL A 207 -6.99 -17.02 -16.32
CA VAL A 207 -7.68 -17.19 -17.62
C VAL A 207 -8.95 -18.01 -17.49
N ASN A 208 -8.96 -19.00 -16.59
CA ASN A 208 -10.11 -19.87 -16.34
C ASN A 208 -11.05 -19.31 -15.25
N TRP A 209 -10.70 -18.19 -14.62
CA TRP A 209 -11.45 -17.66 -13.50
C TRP A 209 -12.64 -16.83 -13.94
N THR A 210 -13.83 -17.19 -13.45
CA THR A 210 -15.03 -16.38 -13.57
C THR A 210 -15.32 -15.71 -12.21
N PRO A 211 -15.45 -14.37 -12.16
CA PRO A 211 -15.84 -13.69 -10.94
C PRO A 211 -17.17 -14.25 -10.41
N PRO A 212 -17.31 -14.50 -9.10
CA PRO A 212 -18.60 -14.88 -8.54
C PRO A 212 -19.61 -13.75 -8.74
N ASP A 213 -20.87 -14.10 -8.98
CA ASP A 213 -21.96 -13.14 -9.11
C ASP A 213 -21.94 -12.15 -7.93
N GLU A 214 -22.07 -10.86 -8.23
CA GLU A 214 -22.23 -9.88 -7.17
C GLU A 214 -23.48 -10.23 -6.35
N PRO A 215 -23.39 -10.37 -5.02
CA PRO A 215 -24.56 -10.57 -4.21
C PRO A 215 -25.49 -9.38 -4.43
N LYS A 216 -26.68 -9.65 -4.99
CA LYS A 216 -27.74 -8.64 -5.13
C LYS A 216 -27.93 -7.99 -3.78
N ARG A 217 -27.48 -6.74 -3.63
CA ARG A 217 -27.70 -5.97 -2.41
C ARG A 217 -29.21 -5.91 -2.21
N LEU A 218 -29.74 -6.65 -1.24
CA LEU A 218 -31.09 -6.45 -0.76
C LEU A 218 -31.19 -4.99 -0.37
N ALA A 219 -32.04 -4.24 -1.07
CA ALA A 219 -32.24 -2.82 -0.84
C ALA A 219 -32.57 -2.61 0.65
N THR A 220 -31.61 -2.07 1.38
CA THR A 220 -31.83 -1.69 2.78
C THR A 220 -32.81 -0.51 2.76
N PRO A 221 -33.91 -0.53 3.54
CA PRO A 221 -34.88 0.56 3.52
C PRO A 221 -34.19 1.89 3.81
N GLN A 222 -34.30 2.85 2.90
CA GLN A 222 -33.73 4.19 3.07
C GLN A 222 -34.39 4.90 4.25
N ARG A 223 -33.77 4.85 5.43
CA ARG A 223 -34.06 5.81 6.50
C ARG A 223 -33.28 7.11 6.23
N GLY A 224 -34.02 8.16 5.87
CA GLY A 224 -33.66 9.57 6.07
C GLY A 224 -32.34 10.04 5.45
N ARG A 225 -32.39 10.44 4.19
CA ARG A 225 -31.29 11.08 3.44
C ARG A 225 -30.94 12.45 4.06
N LYS A 226 -29.97 12.51 4.99
CA LYS A 226 -29.30 13.78 5.32
C LYS A 226 -28.42 14.17 4.12
N ARG A 227 -28.73 15.28 3.46
CA ARG A 227 -27.97 15.84 2.32
C ARG A 227 -26.48 15.88 2.67
N LYS A 228 -25.68 15.06 1.96
CA LYS A 228 -24.22 15.19 1.96
C LYS A 228 -23.88 16.28 0.94
N ARG A 229 -23.23 17.34 1.43
CA ARG A 229 -22.68 18.46 0.66
C ARG A 229 -21.75 17.91 -0.43
N GLU A 230 -21.93 18.37 -1.66
CA GLU A 230 -21.02 18.12 -2.78
C GLU A 230 -19.65 18.68 -2.43
N GLU A 231 -18.62 17.83 -2.42
CA GLU A 231 -17.25 18.26 -2.52
C GLU A 231 -16.49 17.26 -3.41
N HIS A 232 -15.96 17.84 -4.48
CA HIS A 232 -14.90 17.37 -5.38
C HIS A 232 -15.21 16.24 -6.38
N ARG A 233 -15.64 16.71 -7.56
CA ARG A 233 -15.36 16.17 -8.89
C ARG A 233 -13.91 15.66 -8.95
N ALA A 234 -13.75 14.36 -9.21
CA ALA A 234 -12.46 13.76 -9.54
C ALA A 234 -11.89 14.48 -10.77
N LEU A 235 -10.60 14.77 -10.73
CA LEU A 235 -9.86 15.24 -11.92
C LEU A 235 -9.79 14.07 -12.91
N ASP A 236 -10.09 14.38 -14.16
CA ASP A 236 -10.26 13.42 -15.26
C ASP A 236 -9.01 12.53 -15.49
N GLU A 237 -9.25 11.26 -15.81
CA GLU A 237 -8.28 10.15 -15.88
C GLU A 237 -7.33 10.18 -17.10
N ASP A 238 -7.47 11.15 -18.01
CA ASP A 238 -6.78 11.15 -19.32
C ASP A 238 -5.32 11.68 -19.30
N ASP A 239 -4.83 12.23 -18.18
CA ASP A 239 -3.46 12.78 -18.08
C ASP A 239 -2.41 11.76 -17.55
N LEU A 240 -2.78 10.49 -17.34
CA LEU A 240 -1.95 9.51 -16.60
C LEU A 240 -1.27 8.42 -17.44
N ILE A 241 -1.26 8.53 -18.77
CA ILE A 241 -0.45 7.64 -19.60
C ILE A 241 1.03 8.05 -19.51
N TYR A 242 1.82 7.28 -18.77
CA TYR A 242 3.27 7.42 -18.72
C TYR A 242 3.89 7.02 -20.08
N HIS A 243 4.39 8.01 -20.81
CA HIS A 243 5.28 7.78 -21.95
C HIS A 243 6.74 7.78 -21.47
N PRO A 244 7.49 6.68 -21.61
CA PRO A 244 8.90 6.64 -21.24
C PRO A 244 9.70 7.62 -22.11
N ARG A 245 10.30 8.65 -21.50
CA ARG A 245 11.26 9.51 -22.19
C ARG A 245 12.58 8.75 -22.32
N GLY A 246 12.93 8.37 -23.54
CA GLY A 246 14.20 7.76 -23.87
C GLY A 246 15.38 8.64 -23.42
N THR A 247 16.34 8.01 -22.74
CA THR A 247 17.61 8.63 -22.35
C THR A 247 18.42 8.94 -23.61
N LYS A 248 18.59 10.22 -23.94
CA LYS A 248 19.61 10.66 -24.88
C LYS A 248 20.96 10.55 -24.18
N THR A 249 21.73 9.53 -24.52
CA THR A 249 23.16 9.47 -24.24
C THR A 249 23.84 10.70 -24.87
N ARG A 250 24.62 11.44 -24.08
CA ARG A 250 25.55 12.44 -24.62
C ARG A 250 26.79 11.71 -25.13
N PRO A 251 27.31 12.03 -26.34
CA PRO A 251 28.61 11.55 -26.76
C PRO A 251 29.71 12.19 -25.93
N ILE A 252 30.81 11.44 -25.76
CA ILE A 252 32.07 11.83 -25.11
C ILE A 252 32.72 12.98 -25.89
#